data_AF-A0A8T5UGN1-F1
#
_entry.id   AF-A0A8T5UGN1-F1
#
_cell.length_a   1.000
_cell.length_b   1.000
_cell.length_c   1.000
_cell.angle_alpha   90.00
_cell.angle_beta   90.00
_cell.angle_gamma   90.00
#
_symmetry.space_group_name_H-M   'P 1'
#
loop_
_entity.id
_entity.type
_entity.pdbx_description
1 polymer ?
#
loop_
_entity_poly.entity_id
_entity_poly.type
_entity_poly.pdbx_seq_one_letter_code
_entity_poly.pdbx_strand_id
1 'polypeptide(L)'
;MCGYKNNEKSNLIRRFVKTLINPKIVRITIIVNLIIFIPGLISCVLIANFFGPQGYNILDNYISDLGSIIYTPVPFIFDFILIFGAIFTIPAFLYNNKFLMEGTQEIILNPAVKIWKRLYYLFIDVIAILGYFFLLVGSVGMFGIGIFSIDRSPPIHFLFSVFIFAGLIFGALFAGIAILLKKVICPHFLGLYMIIGPFMAGFLFLNSPLSVSLQFLEWIMLFAQQIWLIPAAFYTLHHVKKERL
;
A
#
# COMPACT_ATOMS: atom_id res chain seq x y z
N MET A 1 24.34 17.32 -28.87
CA MET A 1 24.03 18.06 -27.61
C MET A 1 22.81 17.55 -26.83
N CYS A 2 22.24 16.36 -27.13
CA CYS A 2 21.06 15.83 -26.40
C CYS A 2 21.39 14.92 -25.19
N GLY A 3 22.66 14.61 -24.94
CA GLY A 3 23.08 13.66 -23.89
C GLY A 3 23.21 14.22 -22.47
N TYR A 4 23.44 15.54 -22.33
CA TYR A 4 23.79 16.12 -21.02
C TYR A 4 22.54 16.33 -20.11
N LYS A 5 21.42 16.78 -20.68
CA LYS A 5 20.15 16.99 -19.95
C LYS A 5 19.53 15.69 -19.39
N ASN A 6 19.72 14.55 -20.07
CA ASN A 6 19.22 13.26 -19.59
C ASN A 6 20.01 12.75 -18.36
N ASN A 7 21.29 13.11 -18.26
CA ASN A 7 22.14 12.69 -17.14
C ASN A 7 21.77 13.43 -15.84
N GLU A 8 21.43 14.71 -15.91
CA GLU A 8 21.00 15.51 -14.74
C GLU A 8 19.65 15.07 -14.17
N LYS A 9 18.64 14.84 -15.01
CA LYS A 9 17.32 14.35 -14.55
C LYS A 9 17.41 12.98 -13.89
N SER A 10 18.19 12.07 -14.47
CA SER A 10 18.49 10.75 -13.89
C SER A 10 19.15 10.88 -12.52
N ASN A 11 20.09 11.83 -12.37
CA ASN A 11 20.75 12.10 -11.08
C ASN A 11 19.80 12.68 -10.03
N LEU A 12 18.86 13.56 -10.42
CA LEU A 12 17.87 14.12 -9.50
C LEU A 12 16.92 13.05 -8.96
N ILE A 13 16.34 12.23 -9.84
CA ILE A 13 15.42 11.14 -9.44
C ILE A 13 16.13 10.15 -8.51
N ARG A 14 17.37 9.77 -8.84
CA ARG A 14 18.18 8.88 -7.98
C ARG A 14 18.44 9.49 -6.60
N ARG A 15 18.75 10.79 -6.52
CA ARG A 15 18.95 11.49 -5.24
C ARG A 15 17.66 11.54 -4.41
N PHE A 16 16.54 11.82 -5.07
CA PHE A 16 15.23 11.84 -4.42
C PHE A 16 14.87 10.47 -3.85
N VAL A 17 14.96 9.40 -4.66
CA VAL A 17 14.70 8.02 -4.21
C VAL A 17 15.64 7.63 -3.07
N LYS A 18 16.94 7.94 -3.16
CA LYS A 18 17.91 7.70 -2.08
C LYS A 18 17.53 8.41 -0.78
N THR A 19 16.93 9.58 -0.88
CA THR A 19 16.44 10.33 0.28
C THR A 19 15.24 9.61 0.88
N LEU A 20 14.24 9.24 0.07
CA LEU A 20 13.04 8.55 0.54
C LEU A 20 13.34 7.20 1.23
N ILE A 21 14.31 6.43 0.72
CA ILE A 21 14.72 5.15 1.33
C ILE A 21 15.67 5.32 2.52
N ASN A 22 15.96 6.55 2.97
CA ASN A 22 16.81 6.77 4.12
C ASN A 22 16.17 6.12 5.37
N PRO A 23 16.91 5.29 6.14
CA PRO A 23 16.38 4.62 7.34
C PRO A 23 15.76 5.58 8.38
N LYS A 24 16.18 6.85 8.44
CA LYS A 24 15.52 7.88 9.28
C LYS A 24 14.16 8.27 8.75
N ILE A 25 14.07 8.56 7.45
CA ILE A 25 12.81 8.96 6.81
C ILE A 25 11.81 7.81 6.86
N VAL A 26 12.20 6.60 6.43
CA VAL A 26 11.33 5.41 6.45
C VAL A 26 10.77 5.14 7.85
N ARG A 27 11.60 5.24 8.90
CA ARG A 27 11.13 5.07 10.28
C ARG A 27 10.09 6.11 10.66
N ILE A 28 10.35 7.38 10.38
CA ILE A 28 9.45 8.48 10.74
C ILE A 28 8.13 8.32 9.99
N THR A 29 8.15 8.08 8.68
CA THR A 29 6.93 7.97 7.90
C THR A 29 6.10 6.75 8.30
N ILE A 30 6.71 5.61 8.60
CA ILE A 30 5.97 4.45 9.12
C ILE A 30 5.30 4.78 10.46
N ILE A 31 6.03 5.36 11.41
CA ILE A 31 5.47 5.68 12.75
C ILE A 31 4.33 6.70 12.63
N VAL A 32 4.54 7.76 11.85
CA VAL A 32 3.53 8.79 11.62
C VAL A 32 2.30 8.18 10.93
N ASN A 33 2.49 7.33 9.92
CA ASN A 33 1.40 6.64 9.26
C ASN A 33 0.60 5.74 10.21
N LEU A 34 1.26 4.97 11.08
CA LEU A 34 0.57 4.10 12.05
C LEU A 34 -0.23 4.91 13.08
N ILE A 35 0.27 6.07 13.51
CA ILE A 35 -0.40 6.96 14.45
C ILE A 35 -1.59 7.70 13.80
N ILE A 36 -1.46 8.08 12.53
CA ILE A 36 -2.52 8.80 11.81
C ILE A 36 -3.59 7.85 11.30
N PHE A 37 -3.21 6.77 10.61
CA PHE A 37 -4.14 5.99 9.79
C PHE A 37 -5.13 5.18 10.63
N ILE A 38 -4.66 4.30 11.51
CA ILE A 38 -5.56 3.41 12.27
C ILE A 38 -6.35 4.19 13.34
N PRO A 39 -5.71 4.98 14.23
CA PRO A 39 -6.45 5.80 15.19
C PRO A 39 -7.37 6.83 14.51
N GLY A 40 -6.93 7.41 13.39
CA GLY A 40 -7.74 8.34 12.62
C GLY A 40 -8.97 7.68 12.01
N LEU A 41 -8.82 6.51 11.37
CA LEU A 41 -9.95 5.77 10.81
C LEU A 41 -10.96 5.38 11.88
N ILE A 42 -10.48 4.87 13.03
CA ILE A 42 -11.34 4.55 14.18
C ILE A 42 -12.07 5.82 14.64
N SER A 43 -11.38 6.96 14.73
CA SER A 43 -11.98 8.23 15.12
C SER A 43 -13.07 8.67 14.12
N CYS A 44 -12.84 8.54 12.81
CA CYS A 44 -13.86 8.83 11.79
C CYS A 44 -15.10 7.96 11.97
N VAL A 45 -14.92 6.65 12.17
CA VAL A 45 -16.04 5.72 12.39
C VAL A 45 -16.82 6.09 13.66
N LEU A 46 -16.12 6.40 14.77
CA LEU A 46 -16.77 6.81 16.01
C LEU A 46 -17.53 8.13 15.84
N ILE A 47 -16.92 9.10 15.17
CA ILE A 47 -17.56 10.40 14.90
C ILE A 47 -18.82 10.21 14.05
N ALA A 48 -18.73 9.44 12.96
CA ALA A 48 -19.86 9.17 12.09
C ALA A 48 -20.97 8.38 12.81
N ASN A 49 -20.62 7.40 13.64
CA ASN A 49 -21.59 6.57 14.34
C ASN A 49 -22.35 7.36 15.44
N PHE A 50 -21.64 8.18 16.23
CA PHE A 50 -22.25 8.87 17.38
C PHE A 50 -22.78 10.28 17.07
N PHE A 51 -22.22 10.94 16.05
CA PHE A 51 -22.53 12.33 15.71
C PHE A 51 -22.95 12.52 14.25
N GLY A 52 -23.08 11.43 13.49
CA GLY A 52 -23.50 11.44 12.10
C GLY A 52 -24.98 11.78 11.94
N PRO A 53 -25.37 12.65 10.98
CA PRO A 53 -26.75 13.05 10.78
C PRO A 53 -27.71 11.90 10.49
N GLN A 54 -27.27 10.90 9.72
CA GLN A 54 -28.08 9.75 9.31
C GLN A 54 -27.77 8.46 10.09
N GLY A 55 -26.82 8.52 11.02
CA GLY A 55 -26.23 7.33 11.64
C GLY A 55 -25.31 6.58 10.68
N TYR A 56 -24.18 6.10 11.18
CA TYR A 56 -23.20 5.34 10.40
C TYR A 56 -22.97 3.97 11.02
N ASN A 57 -23.07 2.90 10.23
CA ASN A 57 -22.74 1.55 10.64
C ASN A 57 -21.86 0.87 9.58
N ILE A 58 -20.75 0.28 10.02
CA ILE A 58 -19.83 -0.51 9.20
C ILE A 58 -20.48 -1.67 8.43
N LEU A 59 -21.60 -2.21 8.92
CA LEU A 59 -22.32 -3.30 8.27
C LEU A 59 -23.12 -2.84 7.05
N ASP A 60 -23.58 -1.58 7.07
CA ASP A 60 -24.59 -1.06 6.14
C ASP A 60 -24.09 0.15 5.32
N ASN A 61 -22.92 0.71 5.65
CA ASN A 61 -22.32 1.86 5.00
C ASN A 61 -20.95 1.56 4.41
N TYR A 62 -20.65 2.18 3.28
CA TYR A 62 -19.34 2.08 2.64
C TYR A 62 -18.28 2.81 3.48
N ILE A 63 -17.02 2.51 3.27
CA ILE A 63 -15.90 3.27 3.86
C ILE A 63 -15.93 4.71 3.33
N SER A 64 -16.26 4.89 2.05
CA SER A 64 -16.34 6.20 1.39
C SER A 64 -17.38 7.13 1.98
N ASP A 65 -18.42 6.58 2.64
CA ASP A 65 -19.44 7.35 3.37
C ASP A 65 -18.82 8.15 4.55
N LEU A 66 -17.65 7.74 5.08
CA LEU A 66 -16.89 8.53 6.06
C LEU A 66 -16.39 9.86 5.49
N GLY A 67 -16.25 9.95 4.16
CA GLY A 67 -15.90 11.16 3.43
C GLY A 67 -17.13 11.97 2.97
N SER A 68 -18.34 11.62 3.43
CA SER A 68 -19.57 12.33 3.09
C SER A 68 -20.12 13.13 4.28
N ILE A 69 -20.60 14.34 4.01
CA ILE A 69 -21.29 15.18 4.99
C ILE A 69 -22.65 14.60 5.42
N ILE A 70 -23.20 13.68 4.63
CA ILE A 70 -24.46 12.99 4.93
C ILE A 70 -24.31 12.13 6.19
N TYR A 71 -23.15 11.48 6.35
CA TYR A 71 -22.89 10.55 7.44
C TYR A 71 -21.91 11.07 8.48
N THR A 72 -21.03 11.99 8.11
CA THR A 72 -19.95 12.46 8.98
C THR A 72 -19.98 13.99 9.08
N PRO A 73 -20.08 14.59 10.29
CA PRO A 73 -20.09 16.05 10.43
C PRO A 73 -18.77 16.73 10.05
N VAL A 74 -17.66 15.98 10.07
CA VAL A 74 -16.30 16.46 9.77
C VAL A 74 -15.60 15.52 8.76
N PRO A 75 -16.11 15.38 7.53
CA PRO A 75 -15.64 14.38 6.56
C PRO A 75 -14.20 14.64 6.10
N PHE A 76 -13.73 15.89 6.20
CA PHE A 76 -12.37 16.28 5.85
C PHE A 76 -11.29 15.53 6.66
N ILE A 77 -11.62 15.03 7.86
CA ILE A 77 -10.68 14.24 8.67
C ILE A 77 -10.32 12.95 7.93
N PHE A 78 -11.32 12.26 7.38
CA PHE A 78 -11.11 11.05 6.59
C PHE A 78 -10.25 11.34 5.35
N ASP A 79 -10.57 12.41 4.63
CA ASP A 79 -9.79 12.86 3.47
C ASP A 79 -8.32 13.11 3.79
N PHE A 80 -8.01 13.78 4.91
CA PHE A 80 -6.63 14.01 5.34
C PHE A 80 -5.91 12.73 5.68
N ILE A 81 -6.57 11.81 6.39
CA ILE A 81 -5.97 10.52 6.74
C ILE A 81 -5.57 9.75 5.47
N LEU A 82 -6.42 9.77 4.44
CA LEU A 82 -6.12 9.13 3.16
C LEU A 82 -4.95 9.80 2.44
N ILE A 83 -4.94 11.13 2.33
CA ILE A 83 -3.85 11.87 1.67
C ILE A 83 -2.51 11.62 2.37
N PHE A 84 -2.46 11.80 3.69
CA PHE A 84 -1.22 11.62 4.44
C PHE A 84 -0.78 10.16 4.49
N GLY A 85 -1.74 9.23 4.63
CA GLY A 85 -1.42 7.81 4.60
C GLY A 85 -0.83 7.36 3.27
N ALA A 86 -1.36 7.87 2.15
CA ALA A 86 -0.79 7.63 0.83
C ALA A 86 0.65 8.14 0.71
N ILE A 87 0.93 9.36 1.20
CA ILE A 87 2.27 9.95 1.14
C ILE A 87 3.26 9.17 2.01
N PHE A 88 2.87 8.82 3.25
CA PHE A 88 3.78 8.22 4.22
C PHE A 88 4.04 6.73 4.01
N THR A 89 3.21 6.04 3.23
CA THR A 89 3.44 4.63 2.85
C THR A 89 4.49 4.48 1.74
N ILE A 90 4.65 5.47 0.84
CA ILE A 90 5.60 5.41 -0.29
C ILE A 90 7.05 5.10 0.13
N PRO A 91 7.65 5.77 1.13
CA PRO A 91 9.01 5.43 1.58
C PRO A 91 9.17 3.98 2.05
N ALA A 92 8.16 3.43 2.72
CA ALA A 92 8.19 2.04 3.19
C ALA A 92 8.12 1.05 2.01
N PHE A 93 7.30 1.33 1.00
CA PHE A 93 7.22 0.51 -0.21
C PHE A 93 8.53 0.52 -0.98
N LEU A 94 9.12 1.70 -1.18
CA LEU A 94 10.43 1.86 -1.81
C LEU A 94 11.54 1.12 -1.06
N TYR A 95 11.56 1.25 0.28
CA TYR A 95 12.55 0.60 1.12
C TYR A 95 12.44 -0.92 1.02
N ASN A 96 11.25 -1.50 1.23
CA ASN A 96 11.06 -2.94 1.12
C ASN A 96 11.40 -3.49 -0.27
N ASN A 97 11.03 -2.78 -1.35
CA ASN A 97 11.37 -3.19 -2.71
C ASN A 97 12.89 -3.21 -2.96
N LYS A 98 13.62 -2.20 -2.47
CA LYS A 98 15.08 -2.16 -2.56
C LYS A 98 15.72 -3.42 -1.97
N PHE A 99 15.24 -3.89 -0.83
CA PHE A 99 15.75 -5.08 -0.16
C PHE A 99 15.40 -6.37 -0.91
N LEU A 100 14.19 -6.47 -1.47
CA LEU A 100 13.83 -7.59 -2.34
C LEU A 100 14.78 -7.73 -3.54
N MET A 101 15.28 -6.62 -4.08
CA MET A 101 16.20 -6.60 -5.21
C MET A 101 17.70 -6.58 -4.82
N GLU A 102 18.03 -6.58 -3.53
CA GLU A 102 19.43 -6.45 -3.10
C GLU A 102 20.26 -7.70 -3.47
N GLY A 103 21.42 -7.50 -4.09
CA GLY A 103 22.34 -8.58 -4.50
C GLY A 103 21.87 -9.45 -5.68
N THR A 104 20.66 -9.22 -6.23
CA THR A 104 20.15 -10.01 -7.37
C THR A 104 20.90 -9.66 -8.66
N GLN A 105 21.19 -8.38 -8.87
CA GLN A 105 21.90 -7.87 -10.06
C GLN A 105 23.30 -8.49 -10.22
N GLU A 106 24.03 -8.68 -9.12
CA GLU A 106 25.35 -9.33 -9.14
C GLU A 106 25.25 -10.77 -9.65
N ILE A 107 24.16 -11.47 -9.34
CA ILE A 107 23.91 -12.84 -9.81
C ILE A 107 23.45 -12.83 -11.27
N ILE A 108 22.52 -11.94 -11.64
CA ILE A 108 21.92 -11.85 -12.98
C ILE A 108 22.97 -11.51 -14.03
N LEU A 109 23.89 -10.59 -13.72
CA LEU A 109 24.90 -10.08 -14.65
C LEU A 109 26.16 -10.95 -14.70
N ASN A 110 26.34 -11.90 -13.78
CA ASN A 110 27.53 -12.73 -13.73
C ASN A 110 27.44 -13.92 -14.72
N PRO A 111 28.26 -13.96 -15.80
CA PRO A 111 28.22 -15.02 -16.79
C PRO A 111 28.70 -16.38 -16.25
N ALA A 112 29.45 -16.41 -15.15
CA ALA A 112 29.89 -17.65 -14.51
C ALA A 112 28.77 -18.37 -13.74
N VAL A 113 27.65 -17.68 -13.47
CA VAL A 113 26.49 -18.28 -12.82
C VAL A 113 25.62 -19.02 -13.85
N LYS A 114 25.16 -20.23 -13.49
CA LYS A 114 24.24 -21.03 -14.32
C LYS A 114 23.01 -20.23 -14.76
N ILE A 115 22.62 -20.35 -16.02
CA ILE A 115 21.51 -19.59 -16.63
C ILE A 115 20.20 -19.68 -15.85
N TRP A 116 19.83 -20.88 -15.37
CA TRP A 116 18.60 -21.08 -14.59
C TRP A 116 18.57 -20.26 -13.29
N LYS A 117 19.71 -20.14 -12.60
CA LYS A 117 19.81 -19.31 -11.39
C LYS A 117 19.67 -17.83 -11.74
N ARG A 118 20.26 -17.39 -12.85
CA ARG A 118 20.13 -16.01 -13.36
C ARG A 118 18.67 -15.68 -13.69
N LEU A 119 17.99 -16.57 -14.42
CA LEU A 119 16.58 -16.43 -14.77
C LEU A 119 15.67 -16.39 -13.53
N TYR A 120 15.96 -17.22 -12.52
CA TYR A 120 15.23 -17.21 -11.25
C TYR A 120 15.32 -15.87 -10.52
N TYR A 121 16.52 -15.29 -10.39
CA TYR A 121 16.67 -13.97 -9.76
C TYR A 121 16.11 -12.83 -10.60
N LEU A 122 16.18 -12.93 -11.94
CA LEU A 122 15.51 -11.98 -12.83
C LEU A 122 13.99 -12.02 -12.64
N PHE A 123 13.42 -13.21 -12.50
CA PHE A 123 11.99 -13.37 -12.21
C PHE A 123 11.60 -12.72 -10.88
N ILE A 124 12.39 -12.92 -9.82
CA ILE A 124 12.16 -12.26 -8.52
C ILE A 124 12.18 -10.74 -8.68
N ASP A 125 13.16 -10.17 -9.38
CA ASP A 125 13.27 -8.72 -9.60
C ASP A 125 12.04 -8.18 -10.35
N VAL A 126 11.60 -8.86 -11.42
CA VAL A 126 10.40 -8.45 -12.18
C VAL A 126 9.15 -8.47 -11.30
N ILE A 127 8.96 -9.54 -10.52
CA ILE A 127 7.81 -9.66 -9.62
C ILE A 127 7.86 -8.60 -8.51
N ALA A 128 9.03 -8.32 -7.94
CA ALA A 128 9.21 -7.24 -6.95
C ALA A 128 8.87 -5.86 -7.53
N ILE A 129 9.35 -5.56 -8.75
CA ILE A 129 9.04 -4.32 -9.47
C ILE A 129 7.54 -4.19 -9.73
N LEU A 130 6.87 -5.26 -10.17
CA LEU A 130 5.42 -5.27 -10.37
C LEU A 130 4.67 -5.03 -9.06
N GLY A 131 5.07 -5.69 -7.97
CA GLY A 131 4.49 -5.46 -6.64
C GLY A 131 4.61 -4.02 -6.20
N TYR A 132 5.81 -3.44 -6.32
CA TYR A 132 6.03 -2.03 -6.03
C TYR A 132 5.17 -1.10 -6.89
N PHE A 133 5.10 -1.35 -8.20
CA PHE A 133 4.28 -0.55 -9.12
C PHE A 133 2.81 -0.54 -8.69
N PHE A 134 2.22 -1.70 -8.40
CA PHE A 134 0.82 -1.78 -7.96
C PHE A 134 0.60 -1.16 -6.58
N LEU A 135 1.54 -1.29 -5.64
CA LEU A 135 1.47 -0.58 -4.36
C LEU A 135 1.48 0.95 -4.52
N LEU A 136 2.25 1.48 -5.50
CA LEU A 136 2.17 2.90 -5.86
C LEU A 136 0.82 3.28 -6.47
N VAL A 137 0.27 2.44 -7.37
CA VAL A 137 -1.10 2.65 -7.90
C VAL A 137 -2.10 2.70 -6.74
N GLY A 138 -1.95 1.82 -5.75
CA GLY A 138 -2.74 1.82 -4.52
C GLY A 138 -2.64 3.14 -3.75
N SER A 139 -1.41 3.66 -3.60
CA SER A 139 -1.14 4.95 -2.95
C SER A 139 -1.74 6.13 -3.73
N VAL A 140 -1.66 6.11 -5.06
CA VAL A 140 -2.28 7.12 -5.93
C VAL A 140 -3.81 7.07 -5.80
N GLY A 141 -4.40 5.88 -5.76
CA GLY A 141 -5.82 5.68 -5.46
C GLY A 141 -6.22 6.32 -4.14
N MET A 142 -5.51 5.97 -3.07
CA MET A 142 -5.74 6.51 -1.73
C MET A 142 -5.63 8.05 -1.67
N PHE A 143 -4.60 8.62 -2.29
CA PHE A 143 -4.45 10.07 -2.38
C PHE A 143 -5.58 10.72 -3.18
N GLY A 144 -5.96 10.11 -4.31
CA GLY A 144 -7.04 10.57 -5.17
C GLY A 144 -8.39 10.60 -4.45
N ILE A 145 -8.73 9.56 -3.68
CA ILE A 145 -9.96 9.53 -2.88
C ILE A 145 -10.03 10.70 -1.90
N GLY A 146 -8.93 11.02 -1.21
CA GLY A 146 -8.91 12.14 -0.26
C GLY A 146 -9.04 13.52 -0.92
N ILE A 147 -8.72 13.66 -2.21
CA ILE A 147 -8.97 14.89 -2.98
C ILE A 147 -10.38 14.90 -3.58
N PHE A 148 -10.80 13.78 -4.14
CA PHE A 148 -12.06 13.60 -4.83
C PHE A 148 -12.97 12.72 -3.95
N SER A 149 -13.45 13.30 -2.84
CA SER A 149 -14.42 12.61 -1.99
C SER A 149 -15.72 12.34 -2.75
N ILE A 150 -16.53 11.43 -2.21
CA ILE A 150 -17.80 11.02 -2.81
C ILE A 150 -18.73 12.22 -3.05
N ASP A 151 -18.74 13.20 -2.12
CA ASP A 151 -19.53 14.43 -2.24
C ASP A 151 -19.02 15.38 -3.33
N ARG A 152 -17.70 15.39 -3.59
CA ARG A 152 -17.07 16.35 -4.51
C ARG A 152 -17.09 15.88 -5.95
N SER A 153 -16.82 14.60 -6.19
CA SER A 153 -16.78 14.05 -7.54
C SER A 153 -16.97 12.53 -7.55
N PRO A 154 -18.23 12.04 -7.47
CA PRO A 154 -18.50 10.60 -7.39
C PRO A 154 -17.87 9.74 -8.50
N PRO A 155 -17.88 10.15 -9.79
CA PRO A 155 -17.27 9.33 -10.85
C PRO A 155 -15.74 9.21 -10.71
N ILE A 156 -15.08 10.30 -10.31
CA ILE A 156 -13.62 10.33 -10.12
C ILE A 156 -13.25 9.58 -8.83
N HIS A 157 -14.05 9.73 -7.78
CA HIS A 157 -13.93 8.96 -6.56
C HIS A 157 -13.94 7.46 -6.84
N PHE A 158 -14.94 6.98 -7.61
CA PHE A 158 -15.05 5.57 -7.97
C PHE A 158 -13.82 5.06 -8.74
N LEU A 159 -13.29 5.84 -9.69
CA LEU A 159 -12.06 5.49 -10.40
C LEU A 159 -10.87 5.30 -9.42
N PHE A 160 -10.70 6.22 -8.47
CA PHE A 160 -9.62 6.11 -7.48
C PHE A 160 -9.87 5.00 -6.44
N SER A 161 -11.13 4.65 -6.15
CA SER A 161 -11.50 3.46 -5.38
C SER A 161 -11.08 2.18 -6.08
N VAL A 162 -11.22 2.10 -7.39
CA VAL A 162 -10.66 0.97 -8.17
C VAL A 162 -9.13 0.94 -8.06
N PHE A 163 -8.47 2.10 -8.17
CA PHE A 163 -7.00 2.16 -8.08
C PHE A 163 -6.47 1.73 -6.71
N ILE A 164 -7.09 2.15 -5.60
CA ILE A 164 -6.65 1.74 -4.26
C ILE A 164 -6.81 0.23 -4.08
N PHE A 165 -7.99 -0.33 -4.37
CA PHE A 165 -8.25 -1.74 -4.09
C PHE A 165 -7.51 -2.67 -5.06
N ALA A 166 -7.55 -2.41 -6.36
CA ALA A 166 -6.81 -3.22 -7.32
C ALA A 166 -5.29 -3.07 -7.11
N GLY A 167 -4.81 -1.84 -6.89
CA GLY A 167 -3.40 -1.58 -6.61
C GLY A 167 -2.89 -2.30 -5.37
N LEU A 168 -3.63 -2.26 -4.26
CA LEU A 168 -3.22 -2.97 -3.05
C LEU A 168 -3.34 -4.49 -3.17
N ILE A 169 -4.37 -5.02 -3.83
CA ILE A 169 -4.52 -6.48 -4.05
C ILE A 169 -3.39 -7.03 -4.91
N PHE A 170 -3.15 -6.45 -6.10
CA PHE A 170 -2.07 -6.91 -6.98
C PHE A 170 -0.69 -6.60 -6.41
N GLY A 171 -0.55 -5.47 -5.69
CA GLY A 171 0.66 -5.12 -4.97
C GLY A 171 1.01 -6.16 -3.91
N ALA A 172 0.04 -6.57 -3.10
CA ALA A 172 0.19 -7.62 -2.10
C ALA A 172 0.48 -8.98 -2.75
N LEU A 173 -0.21 -9.34 -3.83
CA LEU A 173 0.03 -10.59 -4.57
C LEU A 173 1.49 -10.69 -5.04
N PHE A 174 1.98 -9.72 -5.80
CA PHE A 174 3.32 -9.77 -6.37
C PHE A 174 4.40 -9.60 -5.30
N ALA A 175 4.24 -8.68 -4.34
CA ALA A 175 5.19 -8.54 -3.24
C ALA A 175 5.22 -9.79 -2.35
N GLY A 176 4.07 -10.42 -2.12
CA GLY A 176 3.96 -11.68 -1.38
C GLY A 176 4.69 -12.82 -2.07
N ILE A 177 4.55 -12.97 -3.40
CA ILE A 177 5.31 -13.94 -4.19
C ILE A 177 6.82 -13.66 -4.06
N ALA A 178 7.25 -12.41 -4.22
CA ALA A 178 8.67 -12.05 -4.08
C ALA A 178 9.22 -12.39 -2.69
N ILE A 179 8.46 -12.11 -1.62
CA ILE A 179 8.82 -12.46 -0.23
C ILE A 179 8.94 -13.97 -0.04
N LEU A 180 8.03 -14.77 -0.61
CA LEU A 180 8.09 -16.24 -0.53
C LEU A 180 9.30 -16.83 -1.25
N LEU A 181 9.71 -16.23 -2.37
CA LEU A 181 10.84 -16.68 -3.16
C LEU A 181 12.18 -16.22 -2.57
N LYS A 182 12.20 -15.04 -1.94
CA LYS A 182 13.39 -14.46 -1.33
C LYS A 182 13.04 -13.80 0.01
N LYS A 183 13.42 -14.47 1.10
CA LYS A 183 13.33 -13.89 2.44
C LYS A 183 14.29 -12.72 2.57
N VAL A 184 13.77 -11.54 2.91
CA VAL A 184 14.61 -10.38 3.23
C VAL A 184 14.17 -9.74 4.55
N ILE A 185 13.11 -8.93 4.53
CA ILE A 185 12.60 -8.22 5.72
C ILE A 185 11.43 -8.98 6.34
N CYS A 186 10.43 -9.31 5.51
CA CYS A 186 9.20 -9.97 5.95
C CYS A 186 9.37 -11.50 5.97
N PRO A 187 8.69 -12.20 6.91
CA PRO A 187 8.69 -13.66 6.94
C PRO A 187 7.77 -14.26 5.86
N HIS A 188 8.02 -15.51 5.48
CA HIS A 188 7.25 -16.21 4.45
C HIS A 188 5.75 -16.32 4.76
N PHE A 189 5.35 -16.56 6.01
CA PHE A 189 3.93 -16.65 6.35
C PHE A 189 3.18 -15.34 6.06
N LEU A 190 3.85 -14.19 6.20
CA LEU A 190 3.28 -12.89 5.85
C LEU A 190 3.14 -12.78 4.33
N GLY A 191 4.15 -13.21 3.58
CA GLY A 191 4.08 -13.28 2.12
C GLY A 191 2.94 -14.19 1.61
N LEU A 192 2.72 -15.33 2.26
CA LEU A 192 1.59 -16.22 1.96
C LEU A 192 0.24 -15.53 2.21
N TYR A 193 0.10 -14.83 3.34
CA TYR A 193 -1.12 -14.09 3.63
C TYR A 193 -1.34 -12.94 2.63
N MET A 194 -0.29 -12.22 2.23
CA MET A 194 -0.38 -11.16 1.22
C MET A 194 -0.94 -11.65 -0.12
N ILE A 195 -0.67 -12.91 -0.47
CA ILE A 195 -1.24 -13.55 -1.67
C ILE A 195 -2.71 -13.90 -1.44
N ILE A 196 -3.03 -14.57 -0.33
CA ILE A 196 -4.35 -15.19 -0.14
C ILE A 196 -5.37 -14.18 0.40
N GLY A 197 -5.05 -13.44 1.47
CA GLY A 197 -5.99 -12.60 2.21
C GLY A 197 -6.63 -11.51 1.35
N PRO A 198 -5.84 -10.54 0.84
CA PRO A 198 -6.32 -9.50 -0.07
C PRO A 198 -7.07 -10.03 -1.29
N PHE A 199 -6.56 -11.09 -1.90
CA PHE A 199 -7.16 -11.67 -3.11
C PHE A 199 -8.52 -12.31 -2.82
N MET A 200 -8.63 -13.08 -1.74
CA MET A 200 -9.90 -13.68 -1.31
C MET A 200 -10.93 -12.61 -0.92
N ALA A 201 -10.52 -11.55 -0.23
CA ALA A 201 -11.42 -10.45 0.12
C ALA A 201 -11.95 -9.73 -1.14
N GLY A 202 -11.08 -9.46 -2.12
CA GLY A 202 -11.48 -8.88 -3.40
C GLY A 202 -12.38 -9.82 -4.21
N PHE A 203 -12.08 -11.12 -4.22
CA PHE A 203 -12.92 -12.12 -4.86
C PHE A 203 -14.33 -12.16 -4.27
N LEU A 204 -14.44 -12.13 -2.93
CA LEU A 204 -15.72 -12.08 -2.23
C LEU A 204 -16.49 -10.81 -2.56
N PHE A 205 -15.83 -9.65 -2.59
CA PHE A 205 -16.50 -8.39 -2.96
C PHE A 205 -17.08 -8.43 -4.39
N LEU A 206 -16.32 -8.96 -5.36
CA LEU A 206 -16.79 -9.10 -6.74
C LEU A 206 -17.85 -10.20 -6.93
N ASN A 207 -17.86 -11.20 -6.05
CA ASN A 207 -18.78 -12.35 -6.08
C ASN A 207 -19.52 -12.45 -4.75
N SER A 208 -20.18 -11.35 -4.37
CA SER A 208 -20.82 -11.22 -3.06
C SER A 208 -21.84 -12.33 -2.82
N PRO A 209 -21.73 -13.08 -1.71
CA PRO A 209 -22.81 -13.96 -1.26
C PRO A 209 -24.09 -13.15 -1.02
N LEU A 210 -25.26 -13.75 -1.28
CA LEU A 210 -26.56 -13.10 -1.05
C LEU A 210 -26.80 -12.67 0.41
N SER A 211 -26.10 -13.30 1.36
CA SER A 211 -26.23 -13.05 2.79
C SER A 211 -25.32 -11.94 3.33
N VAL A 212 -24.50 -11.31 2.48
CA VAL A 212 -23.51 -10.31 2.90
C VAL A 212 -23.63 -9.06 2.03
N SER A 213 -23.66 -7.89 2.66
CA SER A 213 -23.72 -6.60 1.97
C SER A 213 -22.39 -6.25 1.29
N LEU A 214 -22.44 -5.52 0.18
CA LEU A 214 -21.24 -5.02 -0.51
C LEU A 214 -20.47 -4.02 0.38
N GLN A 215 -21.20 -3.23 1.16
CA GLN A 215 -20.66 -2.29 2.14
C GLN A 215 -19.75 -2.99 3.14
N PHE A 216 -20.24 -4.07 3.75
CA PHE A 216 -19.45 -4.85 4.68
C PHE A 216 -18.25 -5.52 3.99
N LEU A 217 -18.42 -6.03 2.76
CA LEU A 217 -17.31 -6.62 2.02
C LEU A 217 -16.20 -5.61 1.66
N GLU A 218 -16.55 -4.34 1.44
CA GLU A 218 -15.56 -3.27 1.27
C GLU A 218 -14.69 -3.11 2.53
N TRP A 219 -15.32 -3.16 3.71
CA TRP A 219 -14.62 -3.16 4.99
C TRP A 219 -13.74 -4.40 5.19
N ILE A 220 -14.22 -5.58 4.79
CA ILE A 220 -13.41 -6.80 4.80
C ILE A 220 -12.18 -6.66 3.89
N MET A 221 -12.32 -6.05 2.71
CA MET A 221 -11.18 -5.75 1.85
C MET A 221 -10.18 -4.83 2.54
N LEU A 222 -10.64 -3.74 3.18
CA LEU A 222 -9.74 -2.85 3.92
C LEU A 222 -8.99 -3.59 5.03
N PHE A 223 -9.71 -4.36 5.87
CA PHE A 223 -9.08 -5.10 6.96
C PHE A 223 -8.11 -6.16 6.47
N ALA A 224 -8.43 -6.86 5.38
CA ALA A 224 -7.52 -7.81 4.76
C ALA A 224 -6.20 -7.17 4.31
N GLN A 225 -6.23 -5.91 3.86
CA GLN A 225 -4.99 -5.16 3.58
C GLN A 225 -4.23 -4.80 4.86
N GLN A 226 -4.93 -4.33 5.90
CA GLN A 226 -4.28 -3.90 7.15
C GLN A 226 -3.61 -5.05 7.90
N ILE A 227 -4.17 -6.26 7.84
CA ILE A 227 -3.59 -7.45 8.48
C ILE A 227 -2.17 -7.73 8.00
N TRP A 228 -1.79 -7.37 6.77
CA TRP A 228 -0.40 -7.54 6.31
C TRP A 228 0.41 -6.25 6.35
N LEU A 229 -0.21 -5.09 6.06
CA LEU A 229 0.48 -3.79 6.06
C LEU A 229 1.04 -3.45 7.44
N ILE A 230 0.27 -3.69 8.50
CA ILE A 230 0.69 -3.37 9.87
C ILE A 230 1.87 -4.26 10.31
N PRO A 231 1.84 -5.60 10.21
CA PRO A 231 3.01 -6.42 10.50
C PRO A 231 4.21 -6.10 9.61
N ALA A 232 4.01 -5.87 8.30
CA ALA A 232 5.09 -5.49 7.40
C ALA A 232 5.78 -4.20 7.87
N ALA A 233 5.01 -3.19 8.27
CA ALA A 233 5.52 -1.96 8.85
C ALA A 233 6.39 -2.22 10.09
N PHE A 234 5.95 -3.09 11.01
CA PHE A 234 6.75 -3.45 12.19
C PHE A 234 8.04 -4.22 11.83
N TYR A 235 7.99 -5.15 10.88
CA TYR A 235 9.19 -5.83 10.38
C TYR A 235 10.18 -4.85 9.75
N THR A 236 9.69 -3.91 8.93
CA THR A 236 10.51 -2.84 8.36
C THR A 236 11.13 -1.96 9.44
N LEU A 237 10.37 -1.55 10.46
CA LEU A 237 10.89 -0.76 11.59
C LEU A 237 11.98 -1.51 12.37
N HIS A 238 11.79 -2.81 12.60
CA HIS A 238 12.79 -3.64 13.27
C HIS A 238 14.08 -3.73 12.43
N HIS A 239 13.96 -3.95 11.12
CA HIS A 239 15.10 -3.99 10.19
C HIS A 239 15.86 -2.66 10.19
N VAL A 240 15.14 -1.54 10.04
CA VAL A 240 15.69 -0.19 10.06
C VAL A 240 16.44 0.15 11.36
N LYS A 241 16.00 -0.41 12.50
CA LYS A 241 16.69 -0.23 13.78
C LYS A 241 18.02 -0.99 13.80
N LYS A 242 18.05 -2.21 13.23
CA LYS A 242 19.24 -3.05 13.18
C LYS A 242 20.36 -2.45 12.33
N GLU A 243 20.04 -1.80 11.21
CA GLU A 243 21.06 -1.16 10.34
C GLU A 243 21.77 0.05 10.96
N ARG A 244 21.31 0.56 12.11
CA ARG A 244 21.94 1.69 12.81
C ARG A 244 22.85 1.27 13.97
N LEU A 245 22.82 0.00 14.36
CA LEU A 245 23.67 -0.58 15.39
C LEU A 245 24.85 -1.28 14.72
#